data_AF-A0A1Y4JK41-F1
#
_entry.id   AF-A0A1Y4JK41-F1
#
_cell.length_a   1.000
_cell.length_b   1.000
_cell.length_c   1.000
_cell.angle_alpha   90.00
_cell.angle_beta   90.00
_cell.angle_gamma   90.00
#
_symmetry.space_group_name_H-M   'P 1'
#
loop_
_entity.id
_entity.type
_entity.pdbx_description
1 polymer ?
#
loop_
_entity_poly.entity_id
_entity_poly.type
_entity_poly.pdbx_seq_one_letter_code
_entity_poly.pdbx_strand_id
1 'polypeptide(L)'
;MKRYKDCLLICNEGQKPIELLDIVETVSTQQKYQTERYKTMADRDTLAVDLREEGYPPSRLIMSTNADGNAVSIVNIVPMRDSGISQLGHTKYNNLLDIFKTKVFVSIHESQKMRSKRILKIMP
;
A
#
# COMPACT_ATOMS: atom_id res chain seq x y z
N MET A 1 1.67 16.13 18.56
CA MET A 1 1.54 14.81 17.91
C MET A 1 2.69 14.63 16.94
N LYS A 2 3.59 13.65 17.14
CA LYS A 2 4.58 13.29 16.11
C LYS A 2 3.81 12.65 14.96
N ARG A 3 3.81 13.27 13.78
CA ARG A 3 3.18 12.70 12.59
C ARG A 3 3.81 11.33 12.31
N TYR A 4 2.97 10.33 12.10
CA TYR A 4 3.40 9.06 11.54
C TYR A 4 4.05 9.32 10.16
N LYS A 5 5.02 8.51 9.73
CA LYS A 5 5.67 8.73 8.42
C LYS A 5 4.59 8.74 7.33
N ASP A 6 4.45 9.85 6.62
CA ASP A 6 3.63 9.92 5.41
C ASP A 6 4.28 8.98 4.38
N CYS A 7 3.54 7.97 3.93
CA CYS A 7 4.04 7.00 2.98
C CYS A 7 3.15 6.96 1.75
N LEU A 8 3.77 7.19 0.60
CA LEU A 8 3.09 7.27 -0.68
C LEU A 8 3.85 6.48 -1.74
N LEU A 9 3.10 5.94 -2.68
CA LEU A 9 3.60 5.29 -3.90
C LEU A 9 3.15 6.15 -5.08
N ILE A 10 4.12 6.66 -5.85
CA ILE A 10 3.86 7.58 -6.95
C ILE A 10 3.47 6.80 -8.21
N CYS A 11 2.50 7.31 -8.95
CA CYS A 11 2.12 6.81 -10.27
C CYS A 11 3.23 7.05 -11.28
N ASN A 12 3.39 6.12 -12.23
CA ASN A 12 4.20 6.39 -13.41
C ASN A 12 3.52 7.42 -14.33
N GLU A 13 4.28 7.95 -15.29
CA GLU A 13 3.75 8.86 -16.31
C GLU A 13 2.56 8.23 -17.05
N GLY A 14 1.45 8.96 -17.13
CA GLY A 14 0.20 8.51 -17.75
C GLY A 14 -0.62 7.49 -16.93
N GLN A 15 -0.12 7.01 -15.79
CA GLN A 15 -0.83 6.05 -14.94
C GLN A 15 -1.82 6.76 -14.01
N LYS A 16 -3.07 6.27 -13.95
CA LYS A 16 -4.06 6.78 -13.00
C LYS A 16 -3.85 6.21 -11.60
N PRO A 17 -4.08 6.96 -10.51
CA PRO A 17 -3.98 6.45 -9.14
C PRO A 17 -4.79 5.18 -8.88
N ILE A 18 -5.96 5.05 -9.51
CA ILE A 18 -6.80 3.85 -9.40
C ILE A 18 -6.11 2.60 -9.96
N GLU A 19 -5.41 2.73 -11.10
CA GLU A 19 -4.65 1.63 -11.70
C GLU A 19 -3.47 1.25 -10.79
N LEU A 20 -2.84 2.23 -10.14
CA LEU A 20 -1.81 1.96 -9.15
C LEU A 20 -2.38 1.24 -7.92
N LEU A 21 -3.57 1.63 -7.45
CA LEU A 21 -4.23 0.98 -6.33
C LEU A 21 -4.60 -0.48 -6.67
N ASP A 22 -5.02 -0.75 -7.90
CA ASP A 22 -5.30 -2.11 -8.41
C ASP A 22 -4.02 -2.98 -8.45
N ILE A 23 -2.88 -2.39 -8.83
CA ILE A 23 -1.58 -3.06 -8.76
C ILE A 23 -1.21 -3.36 -7.30
N VAL A 24 -1.41 -2.41 -6.38
CA VAL A 24 -1.14 -2.63 -4.95
C VAL A 24 -2.00 -3.77 -4.42
N GLU A 25 -3.28 -3.81 -4.74
CA GLU A 25 -4.20 -4.90 -4.36
C GLU A 25 -3.72 -6.26 -4.89
N THR A 26 -3.35 -6.31 -6.17
CA THR A 26 -2.84 -7.52 -6.83
C THR A 26 -1.54 -8.02 -6.18
N VAL A 27 -0.58 -7.13 -5.93
CA VAL A 27 0.69 -7.52 -5.30
C VAL A 27 0.48 -7.90 -3.84
N SER A 28 -0.43 -7.23 -3.13
CA SER A 28 -0.77 -7.58 -1.74
C SER A 28 -1.35 -9.00 -1.64
N THR A 29 -2.27 -9.36 -2.55
CA THR A 29 -2.83 -10.72 -2.61
C THR A 29 -1.78 -11.77 -3.02
N GLN A 30 -0.85 -11.43 -3.93
CA GLN A 30 0.30 -12.30 -4.24
C GLN A 30 1.21 -12.54 -3.01
N GLN A 31 1.37 -11.52 -2.16
CA GLN A 31 2.05 -11.62 -0.87
C GLN A 31 1.19 -12.28 0.23
N LYS A 32 0.06 -12.91 -0.14
CA LYS A 32 -0.86 -13.63 0.75
C LYS A 32 -1.59 -12.76 1.77
N TYR A 33 -1.62 -11.43 1.58
CA TYR A 33 -2.46 -10.57 2.40
C TYR A 33 -3.94 -10.69 2.00
N GLN A 34 -4.81 -10.58 3.00
CA GLN A 34 -6.23 -10.39 2.76
C GLN A 34 -6.50 -8.90 2.48
N THR A 35 -7.21 -8.62 1.40
CA THR A 35 -7.52 -7.27 0.95
C THR A 35 -9.01 -7.03 0.85
N GLU A 36 -9.44 -5.79 1.06
CA GLU A 36 -10.83 -5.37 0.93
C GLU A 36 -10.88 -4.00 0.26
N ARG A 37 -11.54 -3.91 -0.90
CA ARG A 37 -11.63 -2.69 -1.71
C ARG A 37 -12.94 -1.97 -1.44
N TYR A 38 -12.86 -0.67 -1.14
CA TYR A 38 -14.02 0.20 -1.03
C TYR A 38 -13.98 1.26 -2.11
N LYS A 39 -14.90 1.14 -3.06
CA LYS A 39 -15.05 2.07 -4.17
C LYS A 39 -15.89 3.27 -3.74
N THR A 40 -15.48 4.46 -4.16
CA THR A 40 -16.24 5.68 -3.91
C THR A 40 -16.63 6.35 -5.22
N MET A 41 -17.71 7.13 -5.23
CA MET A 41 -18.13 7.90 -6.41
C MET A 41 -17.25 9.13 -6.69
N ALA A 42 -16.23 9.39 -5.86
CA ALA A 42 -15.45 10.63 -5.86
C ALA A 42 -13.94 10.39 -6.07
N ASP A 43 -13.56 9.34 -6.80
CA ASP A 43 -12.17 8.98 -7.16
C ASP A 43 -11.21 8.84 -5.96
N ARG A 44 -11.76 8.60 -4.76
CA ARG A 44 -11.03 8.33 -3.51
C ARG A 44 -11.23 6.90 -3.07
N ASP A 45 -10.99 5.98 -3.99
CA ASP A 45 -11.00 4.57 -3.68
C ASP A 45 -10.03 4.27 -2.55
N THR A 46 -10.47 3.36 -1.68
CA THR A 46 -9.65 2.92 -0.56
C THR A 46 -9.46 1.41 -0.59
N LEU A 47 -8.29 0.99 -0.14
CA LEU A 47 -7.92 -0.41 -0.01
C LEU A 47 -7.53 -0.66 1.43
N ALA A 48 -8.22 -1.60 2.08
CA ALA A 48 -7.81 -2.16 3.34
C ALA A 48 -6.98 -3.43 3.10
N VAL A 49 -5.90 -3.58 3.87
CA VAL A 49 -5.04 -4.76 3.84
C VAL A 49 -4.84 -5.26 5.28
N ASP A 50 -5.18 -6.51 5.53
CA ASP A 50 -4.99 -7.12 6.84
C ASP A 50 -3.54 -7.60 6.98
N LEU A 51 -2.84 -7.04 7.97
CA LEU A 51 -1.47 -7.34 8.34
C LEU A 51 -1.48 -8.32 9.53
N ARG A 52 -1.05 -9.55 9.27
CA ARG A 52 -0.85 -10.61 10.28
C ARG A 52 0.61 -11.03 10.28
N GLU A 53 1.46 -10.14 10.77
CA GLU A 53 2.91 -10.35 10.87
C GLU A 53 3.30 -10.95 12.23
N GLU A 54 4.22 -11.91 12.23
CA GLU A 54 4.70 -12.55 13.46
C GLU A 54 5.33 -11.52 14.41
N GLY A 55 4.98 -11.58 15.70
CA GLY A 55 5.44 -10.63 16.71
C GLY A 55 4.71 -9.28 16.71
N TYR A 56 3.73 -9.08 15.82
CA TYR A 56 2.90 -7.88 15.76
C TYR A 56 1.41 -8.18 16.01
N PRO A 57 0.67 -7.25 16.64
CA PRO A 57 -0.77 -7.37 16.76
C PRO A 57 -1.43 -7.36 15.37
N PRO A 58 -2.44 -8.22 15.11
CA PRO A 58 -3.26 -8.13 13.91
C PRO A 58 -3.73 -6.70 13.66
N SER A 59 -3.43 -6.18 12.49
CA SER A 59 -3.66 -4.77 12.16
C SER A 59 -4.22 -4.65 10.75
N ARG A 60 -4.95 -3.58 10.48
CA ARG A 60 -5.48 -3.26 9.16
C ARG A 60 -4.85 -1.98 8.66
N LEU A 61 -4.17 -2.07 7.53
CA LEU A 61 -3.56 -0.94 6.84
C LEU A 61 -4.58 -0.38 5.84
N ILE A 62 -4.75 0.94 5.83
CA ILE A 62 -5.70 1.65 4.98
C ILE A 62 -4.94 2.51 3.99
N MET A 63 -5.23 2.32 2.71
CA MET A 63 -4.67 3.10 1.60
C MET A 63 -5.78 3.84 0.87
N SER A 64 -5.42 4.96 0.24
CA SER A 64 -6.35 5.73 -0.57
C SER A 64 -5.67 6.31 -1.81
N THR A 65 -6.41 6.36 -2.92
CA THR A 65 -6.03 7.21 -4.05
C THR A 65 -6.12 8.67 -3.61
N ASN A 66 -5.04 9.42 -3.82
CA ASN A 66 -5.12 10.86 -3.62
C ASN A 66 -5.80 11.46 -4.86
N ALA A 67 -7.02 11.99 -4.72
CA ALA A 67 -7.75 12.57 -5.85
C ALA A 67 -7.01 13.75 -6.49
N ASP A 68 -6.23 14.48 -5.69
CA ASP A 68 -5.45 15.65 -6.15
C ASP A 68 -4.00 15.29 -6.50
N GLY A 69 -3.62 14.01 -6.37
CA GLY A 69 -2.23 13.56 -6.50
C GLY A 69 -2.06 12.36 -7.41
N ASN A 70 -0.96 12.32 -8.15
CA ASN A 70 -0.53 11.14 -8.92
C ASN A 70 0.07 10.07 -7.98
N ALA A 71 -0.68 9.64 -6.96
CA ALA A 71 -0.17 8.74 -5.94
C ALA A 71 -1.25 7.95 -5.20
N VAL A 72 -0.84 6.82 -4.64
CA VAL A 72 -1.57 6.07 -3.62
C VAL A 72 -0.86 6.27 -2.27
N SER A 73 -1.61 6.66 -1.25
CA SER A 73 -1.07 6.97 0.08
C SER A 73 -1.54 5.96 1.12
N ILE A 74 -0.67 5.60 2.04
CA ILE A 74 -1.04 4.87 3.26
C ILE A 74 -1.56 5.91 4.25
N VAL A 75 -2.85 5.83 4.56
CA VAL A 75 -3.56 6.81 5.39
C VAL A 75 -3.48 6.44 6.87
N ASN A 76 -3.56 5.15 7.20
CA ASN A 76 -3.53 4.69 8.59
C ASN A 76 -3.17 3.20 8.71
N ILE A 77 -2.78 2.79 9.91
CA ILE A 77 -2.70 1.39 10.35
C ILE A 77 -3.42 1.30 11.70
N VAL A 78 -4.51 0.54 11.74
CA VAL A 78 -5.35 0.38 12.94
C VAL A 78 -5.27 -1.05 13.47
N PRO A 79 -5.16 -1.28 14.78
CA PRO A 79 -5.31 -2.63 15.32
C PRO A 79 -6.68 -3.21 14.97
N MET A 80 -6.72 -4.50 14.64
CA MET A 80 -7.99 -5.22 14.45
C MET A 80 -8.62 -5.56 15.81
N ARG A 81 -9.92 -5.88 15.84
CA ARG A 81 -10.63 -6.20 17.10
C ARG A 81 -10.03 -7.40 17.84
N ASP A 82 -9.54 -8.40 17.10
CA ASP A 82 -8.89 -9.60 17.62
C ASP A 82 -7.44 -9.35 18.11
N SER A 83 -6.93 -8.12 18.01
CA SER A 83 -5.58 -7.77 18.48
C SER A 83 -5.46 -7.57 19.99
N GLY A 84 -6.59 -7.38 20.70
CA GLY A 84 -6.60 -7.11 22.14
C GLY A 84 -6.08 -5.73 22.56
N ILE A 85 -5.80 -4.83 21.61
CA ILE A 85 -5.30 -3.48 21.87
C ILE A 85 -6.14 -2.43 21.12
N SER A 86 -6.20 -1.22 21.68
CA SER A 86 -6.93 -0.09 21.05
C SER A 86 -6.04 0.78 20.16
N GLN A 87 -4.71 0.75 20.36
CA GLN A 87 -3.78 1.61 19.64
C GLN A 87 -2.41 0.95 19.46
N LEU A 88 -1.76 1.23 18.33
CA LEU A 88 -0.37 0.85 18.10
C LEU A 88 0.56 1.90 18.70
N GLY A 89 1.59 1.44 19.43
CA GLY A 89 2.73 2.30 19.73
C GLY A 89 3.49 2.67 18.45
N HIS A 90 4.13 3.85 18.44
CA HIS A 90 4.81 4.38 17.25
C HIS A 90 5.82 3.39 16.63
N THR A 91 6.60 2.68 17.45
CA THR A 91 7.57 1.68 16.95
C THR A 91 6.90 0.55 16.19
N LYS A 92 5.81 -0.02 16.75
CA LYS A 92 5.05 -1.09 16.08
C LYS A 92 4.41 -0.60 14.78
N TYR A 93 3.83 0.59 14.81
CA TYR A 93 3.27 1.23 13.62
C TYR A 93 4.31 1.35 12.50
N ASN A 94 5.47 1.95 12.79
CA ASN A 94 6.51 2.18 11.80
C ASN A 94 7.11 0.86 11.27
N ASN A 95 7.26 -0.15 12.13
CA ASN A 95 7.75 -1.45 11.69
C ASN A 95 6.76 -2.16 10.77
N LEU A 96 5.46 -2.16 11.10
CA LEU A 96 4.42 -2.72 10.22
C LEU A 96 4.41 -2.00 8.86
N LEU A 97 4.55 -0.69 8.87
CA LEU A 97 4.68 0.12 7.66
C LEU A 97 5.89 -0.31 6.82
N ASP A 98 7.06 -0.43 7.43
CA ASP A 98 8.30 -0.80 6.74
C ASP A 98 8.27 -2.25 6.21
N ILE A 99 7.63 -3.18 6.94
CA ILE A 99 7.39 -4.56 6.46
C ILE A 99 6.52 -4.55 5.21
N PHE A 100 5.37 -3.88 5.26
CA PHE A 100 4.45 -3.82 4.13
C PHE A 100 5.10 -3.18 2.90
N LYS A 101 5.83 -2.07 3.07
CA LYS A 101 6.57 -1.42 1.99
C LYS A 101 7.60 -2.35 1.36
N THR A 102 8.35 -3.08 2.18
CA THR A 102 9.36 -4.02 1.70
C THR A 102 8.74 -5.14 0.88
N LYS A 103 7.61 -5.71 1.32
CA LYS A 103 6.94 -6.83 0.64
C LYS A 103 6.13 -6.41 -0.59
N VAL A 104 5.55 -5.21 -0.58
CA VAL A 104 4.61 -4.78 -1.63
C VAL A 104 5.19 -3.68 -2.50
N PHE A 105 5.60 -2.54 -1.91
CA PHE A 105 6.02 -1.38 -2.70
C PHE A 105 7.33 -1.64 -3.45
N VAL A 106 8.29 -2.32 -2.83
CA VAL A 106 9.54 -2.70 -3.50
C VAL A 106 9.26 -3.65 -4.66
N SER A 107 8.40 -4.67 -4.47
CA SER A 107 8.03 -5.60 -5.54
C SER A 107 7.34 -4.91 -6.73
N ILE A 108 6.49 -3.91 -6.46
CA ILE A 108 5.90 -3.08 -7.52
C ILE A 108 6.99 -2.30 -8.24
N HIS A 109 7.89 -1.64 -7.50
CA HIS A 109 8.94 -0.83 -8.10
C HIS A 109 9.89 -1.66 -8.98
N GLU A 110 10.29 -2.84 -8.52
CA GLU A 110 11.14 -3.76 -9.29
C GLU A 110 10.44 -4.25 -10.56
N SER A 111 9.16 -4.62 -10.46
CA SER A 111 8.34 -5.05 -11.59
C SER A 111 8.20 -3.95 -12.65
N GLN A 112 8.01 -2.71 -12.22
CA GLN A 112 7.91 -1.55 -13.11
C GLN A 112 9.26 -1.23 -13.78
N LYS A 113 10.38 -1.26 -13.04
CA LYS A 113 11.73 -1.08 -13.61
C LYS A 113 12.03 -2.11 -14.69
N MET A 114 11.66 -3.37 -14.49
CA MET A 114 11.89 -4.43 -15.49
C MET A 114 11.07 -4.20 -16.76
N ARG A 115 9.82 -3.73 -16.66
CA ARG A 115 8.97 -3.41 -17.83
C ARG A 115 9.56 -2.28 -18.66
N SER A 116 10.00 -1.18 -18.05
CA SER A 116 10.64 -0.07 -18.76
C SER A 116 11.90 -0.50 -19.51
N LYS A 117 12.74 -1.35 -18.88
CA LYS A 117 13.95 -1.91 -19.52
C LYS A 117 13.64 -2.82 -20.71
N ARG A 118 12.51 -3.54 -20.71
CA ARG A 118 12.10 -4.38 -21.85
C ARG A 118 11.63 -3.52 -23.03
N ILE A 119 10.90 -2.43 -22.77
CA ILE A 119 10.46 -1.51 -23.83
C ILE A 119 11.67 -0.87 -24.53
N LEU A 120 12.67 -0.42 -23.77
CA LEU A 120 13.93 0.13 -24.30
C LEU A 120 14.76 -0.86 -25.14
N LYS A 121 14.57 -2.18 -24.96
CA LYS A 121 15.29 -3.21 -25.74
C LYS A 121 14.59 -3.64 -27.02
N ILE A 122 13.36 -3.17 -27.28
CA ILE A 122 12.54 -3.58 -28.44
C ILE A 122 12.51 -2.47 -29.52
N MET A 123 13.25 -1.38 -29.34
CA MET A 123 13.41 -0.38 -30.41
C MET A 123 14.55 -0.81 -31.35
N PRO A 124 14.26 -1.08 -32.65
CA PRO A 124 15.26 -1.43 -33.65
C PRO A 124 16.18 -0.25 -34.00
#